data_AF-A0A8S0FTU8-F1
#
_entry.id   AF-A0A8S0FTU8-F1
#
_cell.length_a   1.000
_cell.length_b   1.000
_cell.length_c   1.000
_cell.angle_alpha   90.00
_cell.angle_beta   90.00
_cell.angle_gamma   90.00
#
_symmetry.space_group_name_H-M   'P 1'
#
loop_
_entity.id
_entity.type
_entity.pdbx_description
1 polymer ?
#
loop_
_entity_poly.entity_id
_entity_poly.type
_entity_poly.pdbx_seq_one_letter_code
_entity_poly.pdbx_strand_id
1 'polypeptide(L)'
;MIAFYRGVRNGETYPVQDDAHWLERYQQLWSQYRDRVIGTQELVAIVLAEKDHWEQDLTQVPGLVEQVANDLDAILEKGMREAVRPLC
;
A
#
# COMPACT_ATOMS: atom_id res chain seq x y z
N MET A 1 -1.54 6.22 1.66
CA MET A 1 -2.37 5.30 2.50
C MET A 1 -1.71 3.94 2.66
N ILE A 2 -1.45 3.17 1.59
CA ILE A 2 -0.84 1.82 1.67
C ILE A 2 0.56 1.82 2.33
N ALA A 3 1.45 2.71 1.90
CA ALA A 3 2.79 2.85 2.49
C ALA A 3 2.79 3.29 3.97
N PHE A 4 1.69 3.89 4.46
CA PHE A 4 1.59 4.31 5.86
C PHE A 4 1.35 3.10 6.79
N TYR A 5 0.58 2.11 6.35
CA TYR A 5 0.38 0.86 7.11
C TYR A 5 1.63 -0.01 7.23
N ARG A 6 2.70 0.30 6.49
CA ARG A 6 4.02 -0.29 6.75
C ARG A 6 4.51 0.05 8.16
N GLY A 7 4.00 1.13 8.76
CA GLY A 7 4.33 1.56 10.12
C GLY A 7 5.77 2.04 10.29
N VAL A 8 6.50 2.31 9.19
CA VAL A 8 7.90 2.76 9.22
C VAL A 8 8.03 4.08 8.48
N ARG A 9 8.58 5.10 9.13
CA ARG A 9 8.92 6.39 8.53
C ARG A 9 10.33 6.76 8.98
N ASN A 10 11.24 6.97 8.03
CA ASN A 10 12.66 7.28 8.31
C ASN A 10 13.37 6.26 9.23
N GLY A 11 12.95 4.99 9.20
CA GLY A 11 13.51 3.94 10.07
C GLY A 11 12.89 3.84 11.47
N GLU A 12 11.99 4.76 11.82
CA GLU A 12 11.25 4.72 13.09
C GLU A 12 9.86 4.10 12.90
N THR A 13 9.46 3.26 13.86
CA THR A 13 8.13 2.65 13.88
C THR A 13 7.13 3.60 14.54
N TYR A 14 5.97 3.83 13.91
CA TYR A 14 4.90 4.65 14.49
C TYR A 14 3.58 3.88 14.55
N PRO A 15 2.76 4.09 15.60
CA PRO A 15 1.45 3.45 15.68
C PRO A 15 0.53 4.05 14.61
N VAL A 16 0.01 3.19 13.74
CA VAL A 16 -1.03 3.56 12.79
C VAL A 16 -2.36 3.48 13.56
N GLN A 17 -3.06 4.61 13.68
CA GLN A 17 -4.39 4.67 14.30
C GLN A 17 -5.43 4.46 13.21
N ASP A 18 -5.81 3.20 13.00
CA ASP A 18 -6.86 2.80 12.07
C ASP A 18 -7.63 1.62 12.65
N ASP A 19 -8.71 1.18 12.01
CA ASP A 19 -9.46 0.03 12.51
C ASP A 19 -8.56 -1.21 12.64
N ALA A 20 -8.67 -1.90 13.78
CA ALA A 20 -7.81 -3.04 14.13
C ALA A 20 -7.80 -4.14 13.05
N HIS A 21 -8.94 -4.33 12.36
CA HIS A 21 -9.06 -5.25 11.25
C HIS A 21 -8.15 -4.89 10.07
N TRP A 22 -8.08 -3.60 9.70
CA TRP A 22 -7.20 -3.12 8.63
C TRP A 22 -5.74 -3.22 9.04
N LEU A 23 -5.41 -2.86 10.28
CA LEU A 23 -4.06 -3.01 10.82
C LEU A 23 -3.54 -4.45 10.69
N GLU A 24 -4.31 -5.45 11.12
CA GLU A 24 -3.93 -6.87 11.00
C GLU A 24 -3.80 -7.29 9.53
N ARG A 25 -4.75 -6.90 8.69
CA ARG A 25 -4.77 -7.21 7.25
C ARG A 25 -3.53 -6.65 6.55
N TYR A 26 -3.20 -5.38 6.77
CA TYR A 26 -2.01 -4.76 6.20
C TYR A 26 -0.72 -5.35 6.77
N GLN A 27 -0.65 -5.69 8.05
CA GLN A 27 0.51 -6.36 8.63
C GLN A 27 0.79 -7.71 7.93
N GLN A 28 -0.25 -8.51 7.69
CA GLN A 28 -0.12 -9.77 6.97
C GLN A 28 0.35 -9.57 5.53
N LEU A 29 -0.25 -8.62 4.79
CA LEU A 29 0.13 -8.32 3.41
C LEU A 29 1.57 -7.82 3.31
N TRP A 30 1.99 -6.93 4.21
CA TRP A 30 3.36 -6.44 4.26
C TRP A 30 4.37 -7.52 4.68
N SER A 31 3.97 -8.51 5.48
CA SER A 31 4.80 -9.69 5.75
C SER A 31 5.00 -10.51 4.49
N GLN A 32 3.92 -10.85 3.78
CA GLN A 32 3.98 -11.63 2.54
C GLN A 32 4.81 -10.93 1.46
N TYR A 33 4.68 -9.60 1.34
CA TYR A 33 5.51 -8.80 0.44
C TYR A 33 6.99 -8.86 0.79
N ARG A 34 7.33 -8.72 2.08
CA ARG A 34 8.72 -8.80 2.57
C ARG A 34 9.33 -10.19 2.35
N ASP A 35 8.53 -11.22 2.56
CA ASP A 35 8.89 -12.62 2.35
C ASP A 35 8.90 -13.00 0.86
N ARG A 36 8.63 -12.03 -0.04
CA ARG A 36 8.56 -12.18 -1.50
C ARG A 36 7.54 -13.21 -1.98
N VAL A 37 6.51 -13.44 -1.18
CA VAL A 37 5.37 -14.30 -1.53
C VAL A 37 4.47 -13.59 -2.55
N ILE A 38 4.28 -12.28 -2.39
CA ILE A 38 3.50 -11.44 -3.30
C ILE A 38 4.32 -10.23 -3.77
N GLY A 39 4.03 -9.74 -4.98
CA GLY A 39 4.62 -8.51 -5.53
C GLY A 39 3.83 -7.25 -5.16
N THR A 40 4.38 -6.08 -5.48
CA THR A 40 3.74 -4.78 -5.20
C THR A 40 2.37 -4.66 -5.86
N GLN A 41 2.26 -5.08 -7.12
CA GLN A 41 0.99 -5.04 -7.86
C GLN A 41 -0.09 -5.93 -7.23
N GLU A 42 0.29 -7.11 -6.74
CA GLU A 42 -0.64 -8.03 -6.09
C GLU A 42 -1.08 -7.51 -4.71
N LEU A 43 -0.15 -6.94 -3.94
CA LEU A 43 -0.47 -6.23 -2.70
C LEU A 43 -1.47 -5.10 -2.94
N VAL A 44 -1.24 -4.27 -3.96
CA VAL A 44 -2.14 -3.17 -4.32
C VAL A 44 -3.50 -3.68 -4.80
N ALA A 45 -3.52 -4.72 -5.63
CA ALA A 45 -4.77 -5.32 -6.12
C ALA A 45 -5.63 -5.85 -4.96
N ILE A 46 -5.03 -6.57 -4.00
CA ILE A 46 -5.74 -7.07 -2.83
C ILE A 46 -6.35 -5.92 -2.04
N VAL A 47 -5.57 -4.86 -1.76
CA VAL A 47 -6.05 -3.69 -1.01
C VAL A 47 -7.17 -2.93 -1.72
N LEU A 48 -7.08 -2.76 -3.04
CA LEU A 48 -8.09 -2.04 -3.82
C LEU A 48 -9.37 -2.86 -4.04
N ALA A 49 -9.30 -4.19 -3.89
CA ALA A 49 -10.46 -5.08 -3.99
C ALA A 49 -11.29 -5.16 -2.70
N GLU A 50 -10.80 -4.63 -1.58
CA GLU A 50 -11.48 -4.68 -0.27
C GLU A 50 -12.72 -3.77 -0.25
N LYS A 51 -13.85 -4.33 -0.68
CA LYS A 51 -15.16 -3.62 -0.73
C LYS A 51 -15.62 -3.13 0.64
N ASP A 52 -15.28 -3.84 1.71
CA ASP A 52 -15.64 -3.40 3.07
C ASP A 52 -14.87 -2.13 3.49
N HIS A 53 -13.73 -1.83 2.85
CA HIS A 53 -12.99 -0.59 3.04
C HIS A 53 -13.48 0.54 2.12
N TRP A 54 -13.76 0.21 0.86
CA TRP A 54 -13.98 1.20 -0.20
C TRP A 54 -15.44 1.35 -0.63
N GLU A 55 -16.35 0.54 -0.07
CA GLU A 55 -17.76 0.34 -0.48
C GLU A 55 -17.94 -0.17 -1.94
N GLN A 56 -16.83 -0.30 -2.68
CA GLN A 56 -16.76 -0.75 -4.05
C GLN A 56 -15.42 -1.44 -4.31
N ASP A 57 -15.35 -2.22 -5.39
CA ASP A 57 -14.09 -2.81 -5.84
C ASP A 57 -13.39 -1.81 -6.76
N LEU A 58 -12.32 -1.20 -6.25
CA LEU A 58 -11.54 -0.20 -6.99
C LEU A 58 -10.67 -0.85 -8.08
N THR A 59 -10.46 -2.17 -8.06
CA THR A 59 -9.76 -2.85 -9.16
C THR A 59 -10.53 -2.81 -10.47
N GLN A 60 -11.84 -2.50 -10.41
CA GLN A 60 -12.68 -2.28 -11.58
C GLN A 60 -12.36 -0.97 -12.31
N VAL A 61 -11.60 -0.05 -11.71
CA VAL A 61 -11.15 1.18 -12.36
C VAL A 61 -9.94 0.86 -13.25
N PRO A 62 -10.05 0.98 -14.59
CA PRO A 62 -8.96 0.61 -15.49
C PRO A 62 -7.69 1.42 -15.23
N GLY A 63 -6.55 0.74 -15.13
CA GLY A 63 -5.24 1.36 -14.90
C GLY A 63 -4.97 1.80 -13.46
N LEU A 64 -5.95 1.76 -12.55
CA LEU A 64 -5.75 2.23 -11.17
C LEU A 64 -4.76 1.36 -10.39
N VAL A 65 -4.88 0.04 -10.50
CA VAL A 65 -3.98 -0.91 -9.81
C VAL A 65 -2.53 -0.70 -10.27
N GLU A 66 -2.31 -0.55 -11.57
CA GLU A 66 -0.98 -0.35 -12.16
C GLU A 66 -0.38 0.98 -11.70
N GLN A 67 -1.14 2.07 -11.78
CA GLN A 67 -0.69 3.39 -11.35
C GLN A 67 -0.31 3.40 -9.86
N VAL A 68 -1.16 2.84 -9.00
CA VAL A 68 -0.91 2.79 -7.55
C VAL A 68 0.26 1.87 -7.22
N ALA A 69 0.47 0.77 -7.95
CA ALA A 69 1.63 -0.09 -7.79
C ALA A 69 2.93 0.64 -8.17
N ASN A 70 2.95 1.34 -9.31
CA ASN A 70 4.10 2.12 -9.75
C ASN A 70 4.46 3.23 -8.75
N ASP A 71 3.46 3.94 -8.23
CA ASP A 71 3.66 4.96 -7.21
C ASP A 71 4.19 4.36 -5.90
N LEU A 72 3.69 3.18 -5.51
CA LEU A 72 4.15 2.47 -4.32
C LEU A 72 5.59 1.99 -4.48
N ASP A 73 5.97 1.44 -5.63
CA ASP A 73 7.36 1.06 -5.93
C ASP A 73 8.27 2.29 -5.89
N ALA A 74 7.86 3.42 -6.49
CA ALA A 74 8.62 4.66 -6.42
C ALA A 74 8.83 5.14 -4.97
N ILE A 75 7.81 5.03 -4.11
CA ILE A 75 7.90 5.35 -2.68
C ILE A 75 8.87 4.39 -1.97
N LEU A 76 8.81 3.09 -2.26
CA LEU A 76 9.64 2.08 -1.62
C LEU A 76 11.12 2.20 -2.03
N GLU A 77 11.39 2.53 -3.28
CA GLU A 77 12.75 2.69 -3.82
C GLU A 77 13.39 4.04 -3.45
N LYS A 78 12.64 5.14 -3.62
CA LYS A 78 13.20 6.50 -3.56
C LYS A 78 12.80 7.26 -2.29
N GLY A 79 11.90 6.67 -1.49
CA GLY A 79 11.27 7.35 -0.37
C GLY A 79 10.13 8.26 -0.81
N MET A 80 9.17 8.48 0.11
CA MET A 80 7.94 9.25 -0.15
C MET A 80 8.20 10.60 -0.82
N ARG A 81 9.22 11.35 -0.38
CA ARG A 81 9.48 12.73 -0.83
C ARG A 81 9.84 12.81 -2.32
N GLU A 82 10.61 11.85 -2.82
CA GLU A 82 11.00 11.79 -4.23
C GLU A 82 9.90 11.24 -5.11
N ALA A 83 9.05 10.35 -4.57
CA ALA A 83 7.94 9.76 -5.30
C ALA A 83 6.80 10.75 -5.62
N VAL A 84 6.55 11.76 -4.77
CA VAL A 84 5.52 12.79 -5.03
C VAL A 84 6.02 13.96 -5.89
N ARG A 85 7.33 14.12 -6.08
CA ARG A 85 7.92 15.24 -6.85
C ARG A 85 7.41 15.33 -8.30
N PRO A 86 7.16 14.23 -9.04
CA PRO A 86 6.59 14.28 -10.39
C PRO A 86 5.10 14.64 -10.46
N LEU A 87 4.41 14.66 -9.31
CA LEU A 87 2.96 14.93 -9.22
C LEU A 87 2.65 16.39 -8.85
N CYS A 88 3.69 17.23 -8.72
CA CYS A 88 3.61 18.65 -8.39
C CYS A 88 3.90 19.54 -9.60
#